data_AF-A0ABD5YVL9-F1
#
_entry.id   AF-A0ABD5YVL9-F1
#
_cell.length_a   1.000
_cell.length_b   1.000
_cell.length_c   1.000
_cell.angle_alpha   90.00
_cell.angle_beta   90.00
_cell.angle_gamma   90.00
#
_symmetry.space_group_name_H-M   'P 1'
#
loop_
_entity.id
_entity.type
_entity.pdbx_description
1 polymer ?
#
loop_
_entity_poly.entity_id
_entity_poly.type
_entity_poly.pdbx_seq_one_letter_code
_entity_poly.pdbx_strand_id
1 'polypeptide(L)'
;MINGQVVVIDDREKRPWDFPGCNTTQDRLNVGDYTYEGFEEVFAVERKSLNDLATSCGTGRSRFEDEIRRAQDLAHFAVIIEADRAEAQAGNYYCNIHPNALIGTIDKWPKKFPTLDFIWAGDRERAAQEAMYYLDRWYLNHAAIL
;
A
#
# COMPACT_ATOMS: atom_id res chain seq x y z
N MET A 1 -10.16 15.27 2.29
CA MET A 1 -9.18 15.70 1.31
C MET A 1 -8.73 17.11 1.61
N ILE A 2 -7.42 17.26 1.77
CA ILE A 2 -6.80 18.55 2.04
C ILE A 2 -6.78 19.36 0.75
N ASN A 3 -7.45 20.51 0.74
CA ASN A 3 -7.54 21.36 -0.43
C ASN A 3 -6.16 21.69 -0.99
N GLY A 4 -5.96 21.42 -2.28
CA GLY A 4 -4.76 21.80 -3.03
C GLY A 4 -3.70 20.71 -3.19
N GLN A 5 -3.83 19.56 -2.52
CA GLN A 5 -2.92 18.42 -2.75
C GLN A 5 -3.30 17.67 -4.03
N VAL A 6 -2.27 17.24 -4.77
CA VAL A 6 -2.40 16.42 -5.99
C VAL A 6 -1.92 15.01 -5.65
N VAL A 7 -2.77 14.00 -5.88
CA VAL A 7 -2.37 12.60 -5.75
C VAL A 7 -1.55 12.21 -6.97
N VAL A 8 -0.31 11.77 -6.77
CA VAL A 8 0.52 11.18 -7.82
C VAL A 8 0.23 9.69 -7.86
N ILE A 9 -0.09 9.18 -9.05
CA ILE A 9 -0.36 7.77 -9.32
C ILE A 9 0.81 7.21 -10.14
N ASP A 10 1.37 6.07 -9.74
CA ASP A 10 2.45 5.43 -10.49
C ASP A 10 2.02 5.10 -11.92
N ASP A 11 2.86 5.47 -12.90
CA ASP A 11 2.58 5.31 -14.33
C ASP A 11 2.41 3.84 -14.79
N ARG A 12 2.80 2.86 -13.96
CA ARG A 12 2.63 1.43 -14.25
C ARG A 12 1.38 0.84 -13.62
N GLU A 13 0.68 1.56 -12.74
CA GLU A 13 -0.48 1.01 -12.05
C GLU A 13 -1.66 0.86 -13.02
N LYS A 14 -2.08 -0.39 -13.25
CA LYS A 14 -3.00 -0.74 -14.35
C LYS A 14 -4.46 -0.52 -13.98
N ARG A 15 -4.78 -0.55 -12.69
CA ARG A 15 -6.15 -0.45 -12.18
C ARG A 15 -6.16 0.52 -11.00
N PRO A 16 -5.80 1.80 -11.26
CA PRO A 16 -5.67 2.77 -10.19
C PRO A 16 -6.99 2.93 -9.45
N TRP A 17 -6.94 3.20 -8.15
CA TRP A 17 -8.11 3.65 -7.41
C TRP A 17 -8.56 5.02 -7.92
N ASP A 18 -9.87 5.25 -7.83
CA ASP A 18 -10.44 6.56 -8.08
C ASP A 18 -10.36 7.38 -6.79
N PHE A 19 -10.03 8.67 -6.93
CA PHE A 19 -9.95 9.62 -5.83
C PHE A 19 -10.93 10.78 -6.08
N PRO A 20 -12.24 10.58 -5.86
CA PRO A 20 -13.25 11.59 -6.19
C PRO A 20 -12.99 12.91 -5.47
N GLY A 21 -13.03 14.01 -6.22
CA GLY A 21 -12.79 15.36 -5.68
C GLY A 21 -11.33 15.69 -5.42
N CYS A 22 -10.39 14.84 -5.83
CA CYS A 22 -8.94 15.10 -5.78
C CYS A 22 -8.42 15.47 -7.16
N ASN A 23 -7.41 16.33 -7.21
CA ASN A 23 -6.56 16.42 -8.39
C ASN A 23 -5.64 15.21 -8.41
N THR A 24 -5.45 14.62 -9.59
CA THR A 24 -4.57 13.48 -9.79
C THR A 24 -3.60 13.76 -10.92
N THR A 25 -2.36 13.30 -10.80
CA THR A 25 -1.39 13.25 -11.88
C THR A 25 -0.80 11.84 -11.99
N GLN A 26 -0.15 11.54 -13.11
CA GLN A 26 0.59 10.29 -13.29
C GLN A 26 2.06 10.60 -13.45
N ASP A 27 2.90 9.90 -12.68
CA ASP A 27 4.36 9.96 -12.82
C ASP A 27 4.96 8.62 -12.38
N ARG A 28 6.23 8.39 -12.67
CA ARG A 28 6.94 7.20 -12.21
C ARG A 28 7.36 7.36 -10.75
N LEU A 29 6.87 6.49 -9.88
CA LEU A 29 7.29 6.41 -8.49
C LEU A 29 8.41 5.37 -8.30
N ASN A 30 9.34 5.69 -7.41
CA ASN A 30 10.40 4.75 -7.02
C ASN A 30 9.86 3.61 -6.15
N VAL A 31 8.85 3.91 -5.33
CA VAL A 31 8.20 3.00 -4.38
C VAL A 31 6.69 3.27 -4.34
N GLY A 32 5.91 2.20 -4.32
CA GLY A 32 4.45 2.26 -4.20
C GLY A 32 3.72 2.72 -5.46
N ASP A 33 2.40 2.79 -5.34
CA ASP A 33 1.47 3.16 -6.41
C ASP A 33 0.91 4.58 -6.26
N TYR A 34 0.91 5.13 -5.03
CA TYR A 34 0.33 6.45 -4.74
C TYR A 34 1.14 7.24 -3.72
N THR A 35 1.15 8.56 -3.88
CA THR A 35 1.67 9.53 -2.91
C THR A 35 1.05 10.91 -3.19
N TYR A 36 1.51 11.96 -2.51
CA TYR A 36 1.21 13.34 -2.87
C TYR A 36 2.37 13.99 -3.63
N GLU A 37 2.03 14.91 -4.54
CA GLU A 37 3.00 15.68 -5.31
C GLU A 37 3.95 16.45 -4.37
N GLY A 38 5.26 16.29 -4.57
CA GLY A 38 6.31 16.84 -3.71
C GLY A 38 6.65 15.98 -2.49
N PHE A 39 6.02 14.80 -2.33
CA PHE A 39 6.26 13.85 -1.23
C PHE A 39 6.64 12.44 -1.71
N GLU A 40 7.06 12.31 -2.97
CA GLU A 40 7.34 11.03 -3.64
C GLU A 40 8.43 10.21 -2.94
N GLU A 41 9.39 10.89 -2.32
CA GLU A 41 10.49 10.28 -1.56
C GLU A 41 10.23 10.27 -0.05
N VAL A 42 9.02 10.61 0.39
CA VAL A 42 8.70 10.75 1.82
C VAL A 42 7.74 9.67 2.29
N PHE A 43 6.68 9.39 1.54
CA PHE A 43 5.76 8.31 1.87
C PHE A 43 5.06 7.77 0.63
N ALA A 44 4.60 6.53 0.72
CA ALA A 44 3.87 5.91 -0.38
C ALA A 44 2.82 4.91 0.11
N VAL A 45 1.83 4.67 -0.75
CA VAL A 45 0.81 3.63 -0.60
C VAL A 45 0.93 2.66 -1.77
N GLU A 46 0.96 1.37 -1.47
CA GLU A 46 0.95 0.25 -2.41
C GLU A 46 -0.44 -0.40 -2.38
N ARG A 47 -1.02 -0.64 -3.56
CA ARG A 47 -2.27 -1.37 -3.71
C ARG A 47 -2.00 -2.85 -3.89
N LYS A 48 -2.62 -3.69 -3.06
CA LYS A 48 -2.51 -5.15 -3.18
C LYS A 48 -3.88 -5.83 -3.24
N SER A 49 -4.09 -6.70 -4.21
CA SER A 49 -5.16 -7.69 -4.10
C SER A 49 -4.74 -8.85 -3.19
N LEU A 50 -5.68 -9.63 -2.66
CA LEU A 50 -5.34 -10.82 -1.86
C LEU A 50 -4.53 -11.86 -2.65
N ASN A 51 -4.83 -12.04 -3.93
CA ASN A 51 -4.09 -12.96 -4.80
C ASN A 51 -2.64 -12.49 -5.03
N ASP A 52 -2.45 -11.19 -5.24
CA ASP A 52 -1.12 -10.61 -5.42
C ASP A 52 -0.33 -10.63 -4.12
N LEU A 53 -0.98 -10.39 -2.98
CA LEU A 53 -0.37 -10.50 -1.66
C LEU A 53 0.09 -11.93 -1.36
N ALA A 54 -0.77 -12.92 -1.59
CA ALA A 54 -0.44 -14.33 -1.40
C ALA A 54 0.72 -14.76 -2.29
N THR A 55 0.70 -14.36 -3.56
CA THR A 55 1.81 -14.57 -4.51
C THR A 55 3.10 -13.90 -4.01
N SER A 56 3.00 -12.65 -3.54
CA SER A 56 4.12 -11.88 -3.01
C SER A 56 4.70 -12.45 -1.72
N CYS A 57 3.93 -13.20 -0.92
CA CYS A 57 4.45 -13.88 0.26
C CYS A 57 4.98 -15.29 -0.03
N GLY A 58 4.54 -15.88 -1.15
CA GLY A 58 4.94 -17.19 -1.66
C GLY A 58 6.05 -17.09 -2.71
N THR A 59 5.70 -17.34 -3.98
CA THR A 59 6.67 -17.42 -5.09
C THR A 59 7.34 -16.09 -5.43
N GLY A 60 6.65 -14.97 -5.20
CA GLY A 60 7.15 -13.61 -5.45
C GLY A 60 7.93 -12.98 -4.29
N ARG A 61 8.22 -13.76 -3.24
CA ARG A 61 8.74 -13.24 -1.96
C ARG A 61 9.99 -12.41 -2.06
N SER A 62 11.01 -12.87 -2.79
CA SER A 62 12.27 -12.11 -2.91
C SER A 62 12.02 -10.73 -3.50
N ARG A 63 11.23 -10.66 -4.58
CA ARG A 63 10.94 -9.39 -5.27
C ARG A 63 10.21 -8.42 -4.36
N PHE A 64 9.22 -8.89 -3.61
CA PHE A 64 8.45 -8.01 -2.72
C PHE A 64 9.26 -7.59 -1.49
N GLU A 65 10.11 -8.47 -0.94
CA GLU A 65 11.05 -8.06 0.11
C GLU A 65 12.03 -6.99 -0.39
N ASP A 66 12.49 -7.05 -1.65
CA ASP A 66 13.37 -6.01 -2.22
C ASP A 66 12.67 -4.66 -2.37
N GLU A 67 11.37 -4.67 -2.68
CA GLU A 67 10.54 -3.47 -2.74
C GLU A 67 10.34 -2.84 -1.36
N ILE A 68 10.00 -3.67 -0.36
CA ILE A 68 9.90 -3.24 1.04
C ILE A 68 11.23 -2.67 1.53
N ARG A 69 12.37 -3.24 1.12
CA ARG A 69 13.71 -2.73 1.44
C ARG A 69 13.95 -1.34 0.86
N ARG A 70 13.58 -1.10 -0.40
CA ARG A 70 13.63 0.26 -0.99
C ARG A 70 12.72 1.23 -0.23
N ALA A 71 11.54 0.77 0.18
CA ALA A 71 10.59 1.56 0.97
C ALA A 71 11.07 1.91 2.39
N GLN A 72 12.20 1.36 2.86
CA GLN A 72 12.77 1.73 4.16
C GLN A 72 13.44 3.11 4.15
N ASP A 73 13.71 3.68 2.97
CA ASP A 73 14.22 5.04 2.84
C ASP A 73 13.10 6.09 2.97
N LEU A 74 11.83 5.67 2.89
CA LEU A 74 10.66 6.52 3.13
C LEU A 74 10.41 6.68 4.64
N ALA A 75 9.69 7.73 5.03
CA ALA A 75 9.16 7.85 6.38
C ALA A 75 8.11 6.76 6.66
N HIS A 76 7.16 6.56 5.73
CA HIS A 76 6.07 5.59 5.88
C HIS A 76 5.69 4.94 4.54
N PHE A 77 5.37 3.65 4.57
CA PHE A 77 4.95 2.84 3.43
C PHE A 77 3.79 1.92 3.83
N ALA A 78 2.61 2.14 3.25
CA ALA A 78 1.44 1.31 3.54
C ALA A 78 1.09 0.41 2.37
N VAL A 79 0.91 -0.88 2.64
CA VAL A 79 0.32 -1.82 1.68
C VAL A 79 -1.14 -2.01 2.05
N ILE A 80 -2.04 -1.43 1.26
CA ILE A 80 -3.48 -1.53 1.46
C ILE A 80 -4.04 -2.68 0.63
N ILE A 81 -4.73 -3.59 1.31
CA ILE A 81 -5.16 -4.88 0.79
C ILE A 81 -6.66 -4.83 0.50
N GLU A 82 -7.03 -5.12 -0.76
CA GLU A 82 -8.42 -5.26 -1.23
C GLU A 82 -9.03 -6.62 -0.80
N ALA A 83 -8.96 -6.94 0.49
CA ALA A 83 -9.57 -8.12 1.11
C ALA A 83 -9.70 -7.94 2.62
N ASP A 84 -10.53 -8.76 3.25
CA ASP A 84 -10.54 -8.93 4.70
C ASP A 84 -9.49 -9.96 5.15
N ARG A 85 -8.93 -9.74 6.35
CA ARG A 85 -8.01 -10.71 6.96
C ARG A 85 -8.65 -12.10 7.11
N ALA A 86 -9.96 -12.17 7.33
CA ALA A 86 -10.70 -13.42 7.44
C ALA A 86 -10.69 -14.24 6.14
N GLU A 87 -10.76 -13.59 4.97
CA GLU A 87 -10.66 -14.25 3.67
C GLU A 87 -9.28 -14.85 3.46
N ALA A 88 -8.23 -14.12 3.84
CA ALA A 88 -6.87 -14.60 3.81
C ALA A 88 -6.68 -15.82 4.75
N GLN A 89 -7.26 -15.78 5.94
CA GLN A 89 -7.23 -16.91 6.88
C GLN A 89 -7.97 -18.14 6.37
N ALA A 90 -9.06 -17.94 5.63
CA ALA A 90 -9.82 -19.00 4.97
C ALA A 90 -9.09 -19.59 3.74
N GLY A 91 -8.03 -18.93 3.26
CA GLY A 91 -7.30 -19.37 2.08
C GLY A 91 -8.01 -19.03 0.76
N ASN A 92 -8.81 -17.97 0.72
CA ASN A 92 -9.59 -17.57 -0.45
C ASN A 92 -8.73 -16.86 -1.53
N TYR A 93 -7.68 -17.54 -2.00
CA TYR A 93 -6.77 -17.06 -3.04
C TYR A 93 -6.16 -18.23 -3.82
N TYR A 94 -5.57 -17.96 -4.97
CA TYR A 94 -5.11 -19.01 -5.90
C TYR A 94 -3.68 -19.53 -5.61
N CYS A 95 -2.87 -18.78 -4.86
CA CYS A 95 -1.49 -19.16 -4.56
C CYS A 95 -1.41 -20.33 -3.56
N ASN A 96 -0.46 -21.26 -3.76
CA ASN A 96 -0.26 -22.43 -2.88
C ASN A 96 0.55 -22.12 -1.60
N ILE A 97 0.35 -20.94 -1.01
CA ILE A 97 0.90 -20.59 0.31
C ILE A 97 -0.12 -20.92 1.38
N HIS A 98 0.31 -21.62 2.43
CA HIS A 98 -0.57 -21.92 3.56
C HIS A 98 -1.04 -20.62 4.26
N PRO A 99 -2.34 -20.46 4.60
CA PRO A 99 -2.87 -19.24 5.24
C PRO A 99 -2.07 -18.76 6.45
N ASN A 100 -1.71 -19.67 7.37
CA ASN A 100 -0.86 -19.33 8.51
C ASN A 100 0.52 -18.76 8.14
N ALA A 101 1.10 -19.18 7.01
CA ALA A 101 2.38 -18.65 6.55
C ALA A 101 2.22 -17.25 5.93
N LEU A 102 1.12 -17.01 5.20
CA LEU A 102 0.75 -15.69 4.71
C LEU A 102 0.54 -14.73 5.88
N ILE A 103 -0.41 -15.04 6.78
CA ILE A 103 -0.74 -14.21 7.93
C ILE A 103 0.48 -13.99 8.84
N GLY A 104 1.25 -15.06 9.11
CA GLY A 104 2.48 -14.95 9.88
C GLY A 104 3.55 -14.08 9.23
N THR A 105 3.57 -13.95 7.90
CA THR A 105 4.43 -13.00 7.19
C THR A 105 3.97 -11.57 7.42
N ILE A 106 2.67 -11.31 7.18
CA ILE A 106 2.05 -9.99 7.36
C ILE A 106 2.22 -9.47 8.78
N ASP A 107 2.03 -10.31 9.80
CA ASP A 107 2.15 -9.90 11.21
C ASP A 107 3.62 -9.70 11.67
N LYS A 108 4.59 -10.25 10.94
CA LYS A 108 6.02 -10.18 11.30
C LYS A 108 6.78 -9.08 10.55
N TRP A 109 6.41 -8.80 9.32
CA TRP A 109 7.16 -7.88 8.48
C TRP A 109 7.21 -6.44 9.00
N PRO A 110 6.11 -5.83 9.48
CA PRO A 110 6.17 -4.51 10.14
C PRO A 110 7.14 -4.44 11.33
N LYS A 111 7.36 -5.58 12.03
CA LYS A 111 8.33 -5.65 13.14
C LYS A 111 9.79 -5.69 12.65
N LYS A 112 10.01 -6.11 11.40
CA LYS A 112 11.33 -6.19 10.75
C LYS A 112 11.63 -4.94 9.93
N PHE A 113 10.60 -4.31 9.40
CA PHE A 113 10.65 -3.18 8.46
C PHE A 113 9.79 -2.05 9.05
N PRO A 114 10.38 -1.16 9.88
CA PRO A 114 9.61 -0.22 10.71
C PRO A 114 8.76 0.80 9.94
N THR A 115 9.07 1.05 8.66
CA THR A 115 8.30 1.98 7.83
C THR A 115 7.07 1.33 7.20
N LEU A 116 6.98 0.00 7.22
CA LEU A 116 5.97 -0.79 6.54
C LEU A 116 4.76 -1.07 7.44
N ASP A 117 3.57 -0.76 6.93
CA ASP A 117 2.30 -1.21 7.49
C ASP A 117 1.45 -1.98 6.47
N PHE A 118 0.63 -2.91 6.96
CA PHE A 118 -0.38 -3.62 6.17
C PHE A 118 -1.77 -3.27 6.68
N ILE A 119 -2.64 -2.85 5.76
CA ILE A 119 -4.02 -2.44 6.08
C ILE A 119 -4.98 -3.33 5.31
N TRP A 120 -5.81 -4.08 6.03
CA TRP A 120 -6.89 -4.88 5.44
C TRP A 120 -8.12 -3.98 5.26
N ALA A 121 -8.53 -3.77 4.02
CA ALA A 121 -9.62 -2.83 3.70
C ALA A 121 -10.91 -3.53 3.25
N GLY A 122 -10.95 -4.85 3.16
CA GLY A 122 -12.14 -5.59 2.76
C GLY A 122 -12.32 -5.64 1.24
N ASP A 123 -12.71 -4.54 0.60
CA ASP A 123 -12.93 -4.52 -0.84
C ASP A 123 -12.21 -3.34 -1.51
N ARG A 124 -12.28 -3.28 -2.84
CA ARG A 124 -11.65 -2.23 -3.64
C ARG A 124 -12.13 -0.83 -3.30
N GLU A 125 -13.43 -0.66 -3.04
CA GLU A 125 -14.00 0.66 -2.77
C GLU A 125 -13.50 1.17 -1.41
N ARG A 126 -13.54 0.31 -0.40
CA ARG A 126 -12.98 0.61 0.92
C ARG A 126 -11.47 0.80 0.89
N ALA A 127 -10.74 0.05 0.08
CA ALA A 127 -9.30 0.23 -0.07
C ALA A 127 -8.95 1.61 -0.65
N ALA A 128 -9.71 2.09 -1.64
CA ALA A 128 -9.57 3.45 -2.15
C ALA A 128 -9.85 4.51 -1.07
N GLN A 129 -10.89 4.29 -0.26
CA GLN A 129 -11.22 5.18 0.87
C GLN A 129 -10.12 5.19 1.93
N GLU A 130 -9.59 4.01 2.31
CA GLU A 130 -8.48 3.92 3.25
C GLU A 130 -7.21 4.55 2.70
N ALA A 131 -6.94 4.42 1.39
CA ALA A 131 -5.83 5.11 0.75
C ALA A 131 -5.98 6.63 0.89
N MET A 132 -7.16 7.19 0.61
CA MET A 132 -7.43 8.62 0.83
C MET A 132 -7.17 9.03 2.28
N TYR A 133 -7.72 8.28 3.25
CA TYR A 133 -7.55 8.60 4.66
C TYR A 133 -6.08 8.52 5.10
N TYR A 134 -5.34 7.56 4.57
CA TYR A 134 -3.92 7.40 4.86
C TYR A 134 -3.11 8.57 4.33
N LEU A 135 -3.29 8.93 3.05
CA LEU A 135 -2.62 10.07 2.41
C LEU A 135 -2.91 11.37 3.18
N ASP A 136 -4.19 11.67 3.47
CA ASP A 136 -4.61 12.84 4.23
C ASP A 136 -4.02 12.88 5.65
N ARG A 137 -4.12 11.76 6.39
CA ARG A 137 -3.63 11.68 7.77
C ARG A 137 -2.13 11.89 7.83
N TRP A 138 -1.40 11.30 6.88
CA TRP A 138 0.04 11.47 6.80
C TRP A 138 0.40 12.95 6.61
N TYR A 139 -0.22 13.61 5.62
CA TYR A 139 0.04 15.02 5.34
C TYR A 139 -0.30 15.92 6.53
N LEU A 140 -1.47 15.76 7.16
CA LEU A 140 -1.86 16.60 8.30
C LEU A 140 -0.89 16.51 9.49
N ASN A 141 -0.35 15.32 9.74
CA ASN A 141 0.52 15.09 10.88
C ASN A 141 1.97 15.53 10.64
N HIS A 142 2.41 15.63 9.39
CA HIS A 142 3.84 15.80 9.07
C HIS A 142 4.14 17.03 8.21
N ALA A 143 3.21 17.49 7.37
CA ALA A 143 3.40 18.70 6.56
C ALA A 143 3.19 19.99 7.36
N ALA A 144 2.52 19.95 8.51
CA ALA A 144 2.38 21.13 9.40
C ALA A 144 3.67 21.47 10.19
N ILE A 145 4.73 20.68 10.03
CA ILE A 145 6.00 20.80 10.76
C ILE A 145 7.18 21.11 9.80
N LEU A 146 6.92 21.11 8.48
CA LEU A 146 7.87 21.54 7.43
C LEU A 146 7.52 22.96 6.97
#